data_AF-A0A212EJB2-F1
#
_entry.id   AF-A0A212EJB2-F1
#
_cell.length_a   1.000
_cell.length_b   1.000
_cell.length_c   1.000
_cell.angle_alpha   90.00
_cell.angle_beta   90.00
_cell.angle_gamma   90.00
#
_symmetry.space_group_name_H-M   'P 1'
#
loop_
_entity.id
_entity.type
_entity.pdbx_description
1 polymer ?
#
loop_
_entity_poly.entity_id
_entity_poly.type
_entity_poly.pdbx_seq_one_letter_code
_entity_poly.pdbx_strand_id
1 'polypeptide(L)'
;MELGYNEQFSLFVPKHRKMAGNLIDIFMNMRNVDDLVSVCSYCQMRINPYMFNYCLSVAILHRDDTKGLNIPTFAETFPDKFMDPRVFRKAREVSTVVLPGNRLPVVIPQNYTASDSEPEQRVAYFREDIGLNLHHWHWHLVYPFDAADRSIVDKDRRGELFYYMHQQIIA
;
A
#
# COMPACT_ATOMS: atom_id res chain seq x y z
N MET A 1 23.71 2.53 5.80
CA MET A 1 22.58 2.38 6.74
C MET A 1 21.35 2.23 5.86
N GLU A 2 21.02 1.00 5.51
CA GLU A 2 20.07 0.64 4.44
C GLU A 2 18.93 -0.18 5.06
N LEU A 3 17.70 0.02 4.59
CA LEU A 3 16.56 -0.81 4.96
C LEU A 3 16.71 -2.15 4.24
N GLY A 4 16.79 -3.25 4.99
CA GLY A 4 16.95 -4.58 4.42
C GLY A 4 15.80 -4.95 3.48
N TYR A 5 16.09 -5.74 2.45
CA TYR A 5 15.09 -6.14 1.45
C TYR A 5 13.86 -6.82 2.06
N ASN A 6 14.05 -7.65 3.11
CA ASN A 6 12.97 -8.36 3.80
C ASN A 6 12.49 -7.68 5.10
N GLU A 7 12.96 -6.47 5.39
CA GLU A 7 12.56 -5.75 6.60
C GLU A 7 11.19 -5.08 6.44
N GLN A 8 10.54 -4.74 7.56
CA GLN A 8 9.27 -4.03 7.53
C GLN A 8 9.50 -2.55 7.24
N PHE A 9 8.73 -2.01 6.30
CA PHE A 9 8.69 -0.58 5.98
C PHE A 9 7.53 0.10 6.71
N SER A 10 7.72 1.35 7.13
CA SER A 10 6.68 2.16 7.76
C SER A 10 7.03 3.64 7.69
N LEU A 11 6.09 4.46 7.22
CA LEU A 11 6.23 5.92 7.12
C LEU A 11 6.29 6.62 8.49
N PHE A 12 5.84 5.94 9.54
CA PHE A 12 5.89 6.44 10.91
C PHE A 12 7.31 6.38 11.48
N VAL A 13 8.21 5.60 10.87
CA VAL A 13 9.64 5.60 11.23
C VAL A 13 10.36 6.72 10.47
N PRO A 14 10.95 7.72 11.15
CA PRO A 14 11.57 8.87 10.48
C PRO A 14 12.68 8.48 9.48
N LYS A 15 13.45 7.43 9.79
CA LYS A 15 14.51 6.93 8.89
C LYS A 15 13.93 6.39 7.58
N HIS A 16 12.88 5.57 7.65
CA HIS A 16 12.21 5.01 6.48
C HIS A 16 11.60 6.10 5.61
N ARG A 17 10.99 7.10 6.26
CA ARG A 17 10.42 8.26 5.58
C ARG A 17 11.46 9.05 4.81
N LYS A 18 12.62 9.31 5.39
CA LYS A 18 13.74 9.97 4.70
C LYS A 18 14.21 9.16 3.48
N MET A 19 14.28 7.84 3.60
CA MET A 19 14.64 6.95 2.48
C MET A 19 13.58 7.00 1.37
N ALA A 20 12.30 6.93 1.73
CA ALA A 20 11.19 7.01 0.79
C ALA A 20 11.13 8.38 0.08
N GLY A 21 11.32 9.48 0.81
CA GLY A 21 11.38 10.82 0.24
C GLY A 21 12.45 10.93 -0.85
N ASN A 22 13.69 10.49 -0.55
CA ASN A 22 14.77 10.51 -1.54
C ASN A 22 14.43 9.68 -2.80
N LEU A 23 13.77 8.53 -2.65
CA LEU A 23 13.41 7.69 -3.79
C LEU A 23 12.27 8.30 -4.62
N ILE A 24 11.27 8.91 -3.95
CA ILE A 24 10.21 9.67 -4.61
C ILE A 24 10.81 10.82 -5.41
N ASP A 25 11.76 11.57 -4.84
CA ASP A 25 12.42 12.67 -5.53
C ASP A 25 13.12 12.20 -6.81
N ILE A 26 13.79 11.05 -6.77
CA ILE A 26 14.40 10.45 -7.96
C ILE A 26 13.33 10.14 -9.01
N PHE A 27 12.24 9.48 -8.63
CA PHE A 27 11.16 9.11 -9.55
C PHE A 27 10.43 10.31 -10.15
N MET A 28 10.17 11.34 -9.34
CA MET A 28 9.51 12.58 -9.78
C MET A 28 10.39 13.38 -10.74
N ASN A 29 11.71 13.36 -10.56
CA ASN A 29 12.66 14.10 -11.41
C ASN A 29 13.11 13.33 -12.67
N MET A 30 12.57 12.14 -12.95
CA MET A 30 12.84 11.44 -14.21
C MET A 30 12.24 12.21 -15.40
N ARG A 31 12.99 12.30 -16.49
CA ARG A 31 12.65 13.15 -17.65
C ARG A 31 11.39 12.69 -18.37
N ASN A 32 11.16 11.38 -18.42
CA ASN A 32 10.03 10.74 -19.09
C ASN A 32 9.76 9.35 -18.48
N VAL A 33 8.68 8.72 -18.94
CA VAL A 33 8.26 7.39 -18.49
C VAL A 33 9.30 6.31 -18.79
N ASP A 34 10.03 6.38 -19.91
CA ASP A 34 11.03 5.36 -20.28
C ASP A 34 12.24 5.36 -19.31
N ASP A 35 12.69 6.55 -18.92
CA ASP A 35 13.72 6.71 -17.88
C ASP A 35 13.21 6.22 -16.52
N LEU A 36 11.95 6.52 -16.18
CA LEU A 36 11.32 6.03 -14.96
C LEU A 36 11.29 4.51 -14.93
N VAL A 37 10.85 3.86 -16.01
CA VAL A 37 10.84 2.39 -16.14
C VAL A 37 12.26 1.83 -15.99
N SER A 38 13.24 2.47 -16.61
CA SER A 38 14.65 2.06 -16.52
C SER A 38 15.15 2.09 -15.08
N VAL A 39 14.89 3.18 -14.34
CA VAL A 39 15.25 3.28 -12.91
C VAL A 39 14.44 2.30 -12.06
N CYS A 40 13.15 2.12 -12.31
CA CYS A 40 12.32 1.14 -11.62
C CYS A 40 12.86 -0.28 -11.78
N SER A 41 13.30 -0.65 -12.98
CA SER A 41 13.91 -1.96 -13.25
C SER A 41 15.20 -2.19 -12.45
N TYR A 42 15.98 -1.12 -12.23
CA TYR A 42 17.17 -1.17 -11.39
C TYR A 42 16.82 -1.34 -9.90
N CYS A 43 15.78 -0.64 -9.44
CA CYS A 43 15.34 -0.62 -8.04
C CYS A 43 14.64 -1.92 -7.60
N GLN A 44 13.86 -2.57 -8.48
CA GLN A 44 12.92 -3.63 -8.13
C GLN A 44 13.52 -4.77 -7.28
N MET A 45 14.77 -5.16 -7.55
CA MET A 45 15.45 -6.27 -6.85
C MET A 45 16.48 -5.81 -5.80
N ARG A 46 16.59 -4.50 -5.57
CA ARG A 46 17.63 -3.89 -4.71
C ARG A 46 17.03 -3.10 -3.55
N ILE A 47 15.81 -2.61 -3.72
CA ILE A 47 15.12 -1.80 -2.73
C ILE A 47 14.06 -2.66 -2.05
N ASN A 48 13.82 -2.41 -0.76
CA ASN A 48 12.72 -3.00 -0.02
C ASN A 48 11.39 -2.90 -0.83
N PRO A 49 10.66 -4.02 -1.02
CA PRO A 49 9.52 -4.06 -1.95
C PRO A 49 8.36 -3.18 -1.50
N TYR A 50 8.11 -3.05 -0.19
CA TYR A 50 7.07 -2.17 0.33
C TYR A 50 7.41 -0.70 0.10
N MET A 51 8.67 -0.31 0.38
CA MET A 51 9.14 1.06 0.12
C MET A 51 9.10 1.38 -1.36
N PHE A 52 9.57 0.47 -2.22
CA PHE A 52 9.55 0.63 -3.67
C PHE A 52 8.12 0.81 -4.20
N ASN A 53 7.19 -0.05 -3.81
CA ASN A 53 5.80 0.05 -4.24
C ASN A 53 5.15 1.36 -3.76
N TYR A 54 5.37 1.76 -2.51
CA TYR A 54 4.89 3.05 -2.01
C TYR A 54 5.42 4.21 -2.85
N CYS A 55 6.74 4.30 -3.05
CA CYS A 55 7.36 5.41 -3.78
C CYS A 55 6.92 5.45 -5.26
N LEU A 56 6.80 4.29 -5.91
CA LEU A 56 6.33 4.19 -7.29
C LEU A 56 4.85 4.61 -7.39
N SER A 57 4.01 4.21 -6.44
CA SER A 57 2.60 4.59 -6.43
C SER A 57 2.41 6.09 -6.24
N VAL A 58 3.20 6.73 -5.35
CA VAL A 58 3.24 8.19 -5.21
C VAL A 58 3.66 8.85 -6.54
N ALA A 59 4.73 8.36 -7.17
CA ALA A 59 5.21 8.91 -8.43
C ALA A 59 4.17 8.81 -9.56
N ILE A 60 3.53 7.65 -9.72
CA ILE A 60 2.49 7.44 -10.75
C ILE A 60 1.29 8.38 -10.55
N LEU A 61 0.90 8.65 -9.29
CA LEU A 61 -0.22 9.53 -8.98
C LEU A 61 0.08 11.02 -9.16
N HIS A 62 1.34 11.43 -9.07
CA HIS A 62 1.71 12.85 -9.07
C HIS A 62 2.42 13.33 -10.33
N ARG A 63 2.99 12.44 -11.15
CA ARG A 63 3.55 12.85 -12.44
C ARG A 63 2.44 13.07 -13.46
N ASP A 64 2.60 14.12 -14.27
CA ASP A 64 1.63 14.45 -15.32
C ASP A 64 1.59 13.42 -16.45
N ASP A 65 2.74 12.81 -16.77
CA ASP A 65 2.91 11.85 -17.87
C ASP A 65 2.42 10.42 -17.54
N THR A 66 2.05 10.16 -16.28
CA THR A 66 1.50 8.87 -15.82
C THR A 66 0.02 8.95 -15.43
N LYS A 67 -0.64 10.10 -15.68
CA LYS A 67 -2.07 10.26 -15.42
C LYS A 67 -2.90 9.25 -16.22
N GLY A 68 -3.84 8.59 -15.54
CA GLY A 68 -4.72 7.58 -16.14
C GLY A 68 -4.11 6.18 -16.19
N LEU A 69 -2.88 5.97 -15.69
CA LEU A 69 -2.38 4.63 -15.46
C LEU A 69 -3.11 3.97 -14.28
N ASN A 70 -3.54 2.73 -14.49
CA ASN A 70 -4.13 1.92 -13.43
C ASN A 70 -3.02 1.36 -12.54
N ILE A 71 -3.06 1.71 -11.25
CA ILE A 71 -2.20 1.11 -10.25
C ILE A 71 -2.89 -0.17 -9.75
N PRO A 72 -2.20 -1.33 -9.76
CA PRO A 72 -2.72 -2.54 -9.15
C PRO A 72 -3.12 -2.29 -7.70
N THR A 73 -4.22 -2.90 -7.27
CA THR A 73 -4.67 -2.74 -5.88
C THR A 73 -3.63 -3.28 -4.90
N PHE A 74 -3.41 -2.54 -3.81
CA PHE A 74 -2.43 -2.91 -2.80
C PHE A 74 -2.72 -4.30 -2.20
N ALA A 75 -3.99 -4.71 -2.15
CA ALA A 75 -4.41 -6.02 -1.68
C ALA A 75 -4.03 -7.18 -2.61
N GLU A 76 -3.84 -6.92 -3.91
CA GLU A 76 -3.34 -7.93 -4.86
C GLU A 76 -1.82 -8.01 -4.84
N THR A 77 -1.13 -6.87 -4.66
CA THR A 77 0.34 -6.84 -4.63
C THR A 77 0.93 -7.28 -3.29
N PHE A 78 0.28 -6.95 -2.18
CA PHE A 78 0.71 -7.28 -0.82
C PHE A 78 -0.47 -7.85 0.00
N PRO A 79 -0.98 -9.02 -0.38
CA PRO A 79 -2.15 -9.62 0.28
C PRO A 79 -1.90 -9.94 1.75
N ASP A 80 -0.64 -10.08 2.17
CA ASP A 80 -0.24 -10.33 3.57
C ASP A 80 -0.64 -9.20 4.52
N LYS A 81 -0.91 -7.99 4.00
CA LYS A 81 -1.40 -6.84 4.77
C LYS A 81 -2.90 -6.86 5.02
N PHE A 82 -3.65 -7.69 4.29
CA PHE A 82 -5.12 -7.67 4.27
C PHE A 82 -5.77 -9.00 4.61
N MET A 83 -5.03 -10.11 4.48
CA MET A 83 -5.56 -11.45 4.61
C MET A 83 -4.92 -12.19 5.78
N ASP A 84 -5.69 -13.08 6.40
CA ASP A 84 -5.19 -13.98 7.44
C ASP A 84 -4.01 -14.84 6.92
N PRO A 85 -2.83 -14.79 7.55
CA PRO A 85 -1.66 -15.55 7.12
C PRO A 85 -1.90 -17.06 6.95
N ARG A 86 -2.87 -17.63 7.70
CA ARG A 86 -3.21 -19.06 7.65
C ARG A 86 -3.73 -19.49 6.27
N VAL A 87 -4.30 -18.57 5.50
CA VAL A 87 -4.89 -18.87 4.18
C VAL A 87 -3.83 -19.04 3.10
N PHE A 88 -2.65 -18.44 3.24
CA PHE A 88 -1.58 -18.51 2.22
C PHE A 88 -1.02 -19.92 2.05
N ARG A 89 -0.97 -20.71 3.14
CA ARG A 89 -0.58 -22.12 3.03
C ARG A 89 -1.54 -22.88 2.13
N LYS A 90 -2.85 -22.68 2.32
CA LYS A 90 -3.87 -23.33 1.50
C LYS A 90 -3.88 -22.80 0.07
N ALA A 91 -3.73 -21.49 -0.11
CA ALA A 91 -3.62 -20.87 -1.43
C ALA A 91 -2.44 -21.45 -2.23
N ARG A 92 -1.28 -21.64 -1.58
CA ARG A 92 -0.11 -22.27 -2.21
C ARG A 92 -0.42 -23.72 -2.63
N GLU A 93 -0.97 -24.53 -1.74
CA GLU A 93 -1.37 -25.90 -2.04
C GLU A 93 -2.32 -25.98 -3.25
N VAL A 94 -3.39 -25.18 -3.26
CA VAL A 94 -4.36 -25.13 -4.36
C VAL A 94 -3.69 -24.69 -5.66
N SER A 95 -2.80 -23.69 -5.61
CA SER A 95 -2.11 -23.19 -6.78
C SER A 95 -1.14 -24.21 -7.40
N THR A 96 -0.53 -25.07 -6.59
CA THR A 96 0.45 -26.08 -7.01
C THR A 96 -0.24 -27.35 -7.52
N VAL A 97 -1.31 -27.80 -6.86
CA VAL A 97 -1.94 -29.10 -7.14
C VAL A 97 -3.03 -28.99 -8.20
N VAL A 98 -3.81 -27.90 -8.21
CA VAL A 98 -4.99 -27.77 -9.06
C VAL A 98 -4.67 -26.98 -10.32
N LEU A 99 -5.04 -27.55 -11.47
CA LEU A 99 -4.89 -26.91 -12.77
C LEU A 99 -5.63 -25.55 -12.83
N PRO A 100 -5.06 -24.56 -13.54
CA PRO A 100 -5.75 -23.30 -13.80
C PRO A 100 -7.15 -23.54 -14.39
N GLY A 101 -8.17 -22.85 -13.86
CA GLY A 101 -9.58 -23.00 -14.25
C GLY A 101 -10.45 -23.80 -13.27
N ASN A 102 -9.88 -24.78 -12.57
CA ASN A 102 -10.61 -25.61 -11.59
C ASN A 102 -10.34 -25.23 -10.13
N ARG A 103 -9.67 -24.10 -9.90
CA ARG A 103 -9.30 -23.65 -8.54
C ARG A 103 -10.52 -23.07 -7.83
N LEU A 104 -10.83 -23.61 -6.65
CA LEU A 104 -11.85 -23.05 -5.77
C LEU A 104 -11.26 -21.92 -4.92
N PRO A 105 -12.06 -20.88 -4.59
CA PRO A 105 -11.63 -19.83 -3.68
C PRO A 105 -11.28 -20.37 -2.30
N VAL A 106 -10.20 -19.84 -1.69
CA VAL A 106 -9.90 -20.09 -0.28
C VAL A 106 -10.74 -19.11 0.54
N VAL A 107 -11.67 -19.65 1.32
CA VAL A 107 -12.59 -18.84 2.14
C VAL A 107 -11.91 -18.38 3.42
N ILE A 108 -11.95 -17.08 3.70
CA ILE A 108 -11.50 -16.49 4.95
C ILE A 108 -12.71 -16.46 5.91
N PRO A 109 -12.62 -17.06 7.11
CA PRO A 109 -13.71 -17.01 8.08
C PRO A 109 -13.87 -15.58 8.62
N GLN A 110 -15.08 -15.17 9.02
CA GLN A 110 -15.31 -13.84 9.59
C GLN A 110 -14.60 -13.65 10.94
N ASN A 111 -14.68 -14.65 11.82
CA ASN A 111 -14.05 -14.62 13.15
C ASN A 111 -12.62 -15.20 13.08
N TYR A 112 -11.75 -14.56 12.29
CA TYR A 112 -10.37 -15.01 12.14
C TYR A 112 -9.41 -14.38 13.14
N THR A 113 -9.67 -13.17 13.63
CA THR A 113 -8.82 -12.45 14.59
C THR A 113 -9.20 -12.73 16.05
N ALA A 114 -10.49 -12.74 16.37
CA ALA A 114 -11.00 -13.08 17.71
C ALA A 114 -12.34 -13.83 17.65
N SER A 115 -12.74 -14.41 18.79
CA SER A 115 -14.06 -15.02 18.99
C SER A 115 -15.10 -14.00 19.47
N ASP A 116 -16.38 -14.36 19.43
CA ASP A 116 -17.49 -13.51 19.88
C ASP A 116 -17.45 -13.17 21.38
N SER A 117 -16.59 -13.84 22.16
CA SER A 117 -16.32 -13.50 23.55
C SER A 117 -15.54 -12.20 23.70
N GLU A 118 -14.82 -11.75 22.67
CA GLU A 118 -14.20 -10.44 22.59
C GLU A 118 -15.25 -9.43 22.09
N PRO A 119 -15.74 -8.48 22.92
CA PRO A 119 -16.77 -7.55 22.50
C PRO A 119 -16.40 -6.74 21.24
N GLU A 120 -15.11 -6.41 21.07
CA GLU A 120 -14.63 -5.67 19.90
C GLU A 120 -14.68 -6.49 18.60
N GLN A 121 -14.85 -7.82 18.67
CA GLN A 121 -15.05 -8.66 17.48
C GLN A 121 -16.33 -8.27 16.72
N ARG A 122 -17.33 -7.69 17.41
CA ARG A 122 -18.61 -7.28 16.80
C ARG A 122 -18.44 -6.24 15.70
N VAL A 123 -17.37 -5.45 15.75
CA VAL A 123 -17.06 -4.41 14.75
C VAL A 123 -15.90 -4.83 13.83
N ALA A 124 -15.44 -6.08 13.88
CA ALA A 124 -14.36 -6.58 13.01
C ALA A 124 -14.74 -6.47 11.52
N TYR A 125 -16.01 -6.69 11.16
CA TYR A 125 -16.49 -6.54 9.78
C TYR A 125 -16.24 -5.13 9.20
N PHE A 126 -16.11 -4.11 10.05
CA PHE A 126 -15.77 -2.75 9.65
C PHE A 126 -14.26 -2.51 9.75
N ARG A 127 -13.63 -2.83 10.90
CA ARG A 127 -12.20 -2.57 11.14
C ARG A 127 -11.28 -3.35 10.21
N GLU A 128 -11.69 -4.54 9.80
CA GLU A 128 -10.91 -5.48 9.00
C GLU A 128 -11.40 -5.56 7.55
N ASP A 129 -12.34 -4.69 7.14
CA ASP A 129 -12.80 -4.62 5.76
C ASP A 129 -11.64 -4.21 4.83
N ILE A 130 -11.48 -4.96 3.74
CA ILE A 130 -10.39 -4.74 2.77
C ILE A 130 -10.58 -3.38 2.08
N GLY A 131 -11.83 -3.03 1.73
CA GLY A 131 -12.16 -1.78 1.06
C GLY A 131 -11.87 -0.55 1.92
N LEU A 132 -12.24 -0.59 3.20
CA LEU A 132 -12.00 0.49 4.15
C LEU A 132 -10.50 0.68 4.42
N ASN A 133 -9.76 -0.42 4.62
CA ASN A 133 -8.31 -0.35 4.80
C ASN A 133 -7.60 0.15 3.53
N LEU A 134 -8.06 -0.26 2.34
CA LEU A 134 -7.57 0.27 1.07
C LEU A 134 -7.88 1.76 0.93
N HIS A 135 -9.08 2.21 1.30
CA HIS A 135 -9.45 3.63 1.28
C HIS A 135 -8.49 4.46 2.14
N HIS A 136 -8.28 4.04 3.39
CA HIS A 136 -7.37 4.73 4.30
C HIS A 136 -5.93 4.79 3.76
N TRP A 137 -5.43 3.67 3.20
CA TRP A 137 -4.11 3.63 2.58
C TRP A 137 -3.99 4.58 1.38
N HIS A 138 -4.96 4.56 0.45
CA HIS A 138 -4.97 5.44 -0.73
C HIS A 138 -5.12 6.92 -0.33
N TRP A 139 -5.92 7.24 0.69
CA TRP A 139 -6.06 8.60 1.16
C TRP A 139 -4.72 9.18 1.60
N HIS A 140 -3.92 8.42 2.37
CA HIS A 140 -2.58 8.81 2.78
C HIS A 140 -1.55 8.81 1.66
N LEU A 141 -1.78 8.04 0.59
CA LEU A 141 -0.96 8.07 -0.61
C LEU A 141 -1.20 9.36 -1.42
N VAL A 142 -2.45 9.81 -1.53
CA VAL A 142 -2.83 11.06 -2.21
C VAL A 142 -2.45 12.29 -1.36
N TYR A 143 -2.61 12.21 -0.05
CA TYR A 143 -2.28 13.27 0.92
C TYR A 143 -1.13 12.85 1.84
N PRO A 144 0.08 12.66 1.30
CA PRO A 144 1.24 12.32 2.11
C PRO A 144 1.53 13.48 3.07
N PHE A 145 1.97 13.15 4.27
CA PHE A 145 2.26 14.15 5.30
C PHE A 145 3.68 14.70 5.22
N ASP A 146 4.54 14.13 4.37
CA ASP A 146 5.93 14.54 4.15
C ASP A 146 6.37 14.18 2.71
N ALA A 147 7.10 15.09 2.06
CA ALA A 147 7.78 14.89 0.77
C ALA A 147 8.83 16.01 0.61
N ALA A 148 9.89 15.78 -0.15
CA ALA A 148 10.89 16.83 -0.38
C ALA A 148 10.38 17.90 -1.36
N ASP A 149 9.64 17.50 -2.40
CA ASP A 149 8.85 18.45 -3.19
C ASP A 149 7.59 18.85 -2.42
N ARG A 150 7.57 20.11 -1.99
CA ARG A 150 6.44 20.71 -1.29
C ARG A 150 5.15 20.66 -2.11
N SER A 151 5.20 20.69 -3.43
CA SER A 151 4.00 20.63 -4.29
C SER A 151 3.19 19.34 -4.10
N ILE A 152 3.87 18.25 -3.71
CA ILE A 152 3.23 16.96 -3.41
C ILE A 152 2.44 17.03 -2.11
N VAL A 153 2.91 17.79 -1.13
CA VAL A 153 2.24 17.93 0.17
C VAL A 153 1.25 19.08 0.17
N ASP A 154 1.53 20.16 -0.54
CA ASP A 154 0.77 21.43 -0.52
C ASP A 154 -0.47 21.37 -1.43
N LYS A 155 -1.38 20.45 -1.09
CA LYS A 155 -2.68 20.29 -1.75
C LYS A 155 -3.76 21.14 -1.05
N ASP A 156 -4.70 21.63 -1.85
CA ASP A 156 -5.80 22.48 -1.36
C ASP A 156 -6.50 21.88 -0.14
N ARG A 157 -6.60 22.70 0.92
CA ARG A 157 -7.30 22.38 2.18
C ARG A 157 -6.96 21.02 2.80
N ARG A 158 -5.77 20.46 2.54
CA ARG A 158 -5.43 19.10 3.00
C ARG A 158 -5.54 18.89 4.52
N GLY A 159 -5.32 19.94 5.31
CA GLY A 159 -5.43 19.88 6.78
C GLY A 159 -6.90 19.80 7.23
N GLU A 160 -7.78 20.56 6.59
CA GLU A 160 -9.23 20.45 6.82
C GLU A 160 -9.75 19.08 6.36
N LEU A 161 -9.31 18.62 5.18
CA LEU A 161 -9.71 17.31 4.67
C LEU A 161 -9.19 16.16 5.54
N PHE A 162 -7.98 16.30 6.12
CA PHE A 162 -7.47 15.36 7.12
C PHE A 162 -8.42 15.26 8.31
N TYR A 163 -8.82 16.40 8.89
CA TYR A 163 -9.78 16.41 9.99
C TYR A 163 -11.11 15.79 9.56
N TYR A 164 -11.69 16.25 8.45
CA TYR A 164 -13.00 15.81 8.00
C TYR A 164 -13.05 14.31 7.68
N MET A 165 -12.07 13.78 6.95
CA MET A 165 -12.03 12.35 6.60
C MET A 165 -12.00 11.49 7.86
N HIS A 166 -11.09 11.77 8.80
CA HIS A 166 -10.98 10.98 10.02
C HIS A 166 -12.18 11.19 10.95
N GLN A 167 -12.77 12.40 11.00
CA GLN A 167 -13.97 12.66 11.76
C GLN A 167 -15.16 11.84 11.22
N GLN A 168 -15.31 11.73 9.90
CA GLN A 168 -16.36 10.92 9.27
C GLN A 168 -16.16 9.41 9.44
N ILE A 169 -14.92 8.92 9.58
CA ILE A 169 -14.68 7.50 9.91
C ILE A 169 -15.13 7.17 11.34
N ILE A 170 -15.07 8.14 12.26
CA ILE A 170 -15.42 7.96 13.67
C ILE A 170 -16.92 8.21 13.96
N ALA A 171 -17.59 9.00 13.12
CA ALA A 171 -18.98 9.45 13.29
C ALA A 171 -19.99 8.30 13.25
#